data_AF-A0A8S3B9U3-F1
#
_entry.id   AF-A0A8S3B9U3-F1
#
_cell.length_a   1.000
_cell.length_b   1.000
_cell.length_c   1.000
_cell.angle_alpha   90.00
_cell.angle_beta   90.00
_cell.angle_gamma   90.00
#
_symmetry.space_group_name_H-M   'P 1'
#
loop_
_entity.id
_entity.type
_entity.pdbx_description
1 polymer ?
#
loop_
_entity_poly.entity_id
_entity_poly.type
_entity_poly.pdbx_seq_one_letter_code
_entity_poly.pdbx_strand_id
1 'polypeptide(L)'
;TFTVLNRKWKRIEYKELKQLVNAFQIIPTLVTLDLTGNQLGARETQCLADALKTNTTLTTLHLGSNDIGSSGAFHLSCALQKNKTLTTLHLGSNDIGSSGAFYLSSALQKNKTLTTLHLESNQIGSEGAQYLADELENNKTLTTLDVSSNSIERNLSNRIRKLIERNQQRKKS
;
A
#
# COMPACT_ATOMS: atom_id res chain seq x y z
N THR A 1 -3.25 -23.25 -12.58
CA THR A 1 -3.36 -22.70 -11.22
C THR A 1 -3.34 -21.19 -11.35
N PHE A 2 -4.38 -20.48 -10.90
CA PHE A 2 -4.51 -19.03 -11.09
C PHE A 2 -3.80 -18.28 -9.94
N THR A 3 -2.53 -17.94 -10.14
CA THR A 3 -1.69 -17.26 -9.12
C THR A 3 -1.68 -15.74 -9.25
N VAL A 4 -1.95 -15.24 -10.45
CA VAL A 4 -2.03 -13.81 -10.78
C VAL A 4 -3.39 -13.49 -11.37
N LEU A 5 -4.03 -12.44 -10.87
CA LEU A 5 -5.27 -11.91 -11.43
C LEU A 5 -5.05 -10.45 -11.81
N ASN A 6 -5.07 -10.19 -13.12
CA ASN A 6 -5.05 -8.85 -13.67
C ASN A 6 -6.40 -8.58 -14.30
N ARG A 7 -7.10 -7.55 -13.81
CA ARG A 7 -8.32 -7.07 -14.46
C ARG A 7 -8.26 -5.56 -14.61
N LYS A 8 -8.32 -5.13 -15.86
CA LYS A 8 -8.35 -3.73 -16.26
C LYS A 8 -9.75 -3.39 -16.76
N TRP A 9 -10.37 -2.46 -16.08
CA TRP A 9 -11.59 -1.79 -16.49
C TRP A 9 -11.28 -0.34 -16.75
N LYS A 10 -12.12 0.32 -17.56
CA LYS A 10 -12.10 1.79 -17.64
C LYS A 10 -12.53 2.42 -16.30
N ARG A 11 -13.48 1.76 -15.63
CA ARG A 11 -13.96 1.98 -14.27
C ARG A 11 -14.57 0.67 -13.79
N ILE A 12 -14.13 0.16 -12.65
CA ILE A 12 -14.80 -1.01 -12.05
C ILE A 12 -16.06 -0.53 -11.32
N GLU A 13 -17.21 -1.17 -11.55
CA GLU A 13 -18.37 -0.90 -10.71
C GLU A 13 -18.27 -1.69 -9.39
N TYR A 14 -18.88 -1.13 -8.35
CA TYR A 14 -18.78 -1.68 -7.00
C TYR A 14 -19.25 -3.14 -6.89
N LYS A 15 -20.25 -3.53 -7.70
CA LYS A 15 -20.77 -4.90 -7.77
C LYS A 15 -19.71 -5.87 -8.26
N GLU A 16 -19.03 -5.54 -9.35
CA GLU A 16 -17.98 -6.34 -9.98
C GLU A 16 -16.79 -6.46 -9.01
N LEU A 17 -16.43 -5.37 -8.33
CA LEU A 17 -15.41 -5.41 -7.27
C LEU A 17 -15.81 -6.36 -6.16
N LYS A 18 -17.05 -6.30 -5.67
CA LYS A 18 -17.51 -7.18 -4.59
C LYS A 18 -17.47 -8.65 -4.99
N GLN A 19 -17.84 -8.97 -6.23
CA GLN A 19 -17.73 -10.33 -6.77
C GLN A 19 -16.27 -10.79 -6.85
N LEU A 20 -15.37 -9.93 -7.34
CA LEU A 20 -13.94 -10.19 -7.38
C LEU A 20 -13.37 -10.43 -5.97
N VAL A 21 -13.75 -9.59 -5.01
CA VAL A 21 -13.30 -9.67 -3.62
C VAL A 21 -13.71 -10.99 -2.98
N ASN A 22 -14.97 -11.39 -3.15
CA ASN A 22 -15.45 -12.67 -2.66
C ASN A 22 -14.71 -13.84 -3.33
N ALA A 23 -14.40 -13.72 -4.62
CA ALA A 23 -13.70 -14.77 -5.36
C ALA A 23 -12.25 -14.96 -4.85
N PHE A 24 -11.48 -13.90 -4.58
CA PHE A 24 -10.09 -14.11 -4.14
C PHE A 24 -9.97 -14.56 -2.68
N GLN A 25 -11.00 -14.36 -1.85
CA GLN A 25 -11.01 -14.90 -0.49
C GLN A 25 -11.08 -16.43 -0.47
N ILE A 26 -11.59 -17.06 -1.54
CA ILE A 26 -11.74 -18.51 -1.65
C ILE A 26 -10.73 -19.18 -2.59
N ILE A 27 -9.90 -18.41 -3.31
CA ILE A 27 -8.89 -18.95 -4.21
C ILE A 27 -7.56 -19.05 -3.45
N PRO A 28 -7.18 -20.22 -2.92
CA PRO A 28 -6.01 -20.34 -2.04
C PRO A 28 -4.68 -20.12 -2.77
N THR A 29 -4.71 -20.06 -4.11
CA THR A 29 -3.52 -19.95 -4.95
C THR A 29 -3.27 -18.54 -5.46
N LEU A 30 -4.19 -17.60 -5.25
CA LEU A 30 -4.01 -16.23 -5.73
C LEU A 30 -3.03 -15.48 -4.81
N VAL A 31 -1.89 -15.10 -5.37
CA VAL A 31 -0.80 -14.40 -4.67
C VAL A 31 -0.61 -12.98 -5.16
N THR A 32 -1.04 -12.66 -6.39
CA THR A 32 -0.93 -11.33 -6.98
C THR A 32 -2.28 -10.86 -7.53
N LEU A 33 -2.68 -9.66 -7.15
CA LEU A 33 -3.86 -8.97 -7.65
C LEU A 33 -3.45 -7.62 -8.22
N ASP A 34 -3.75 -7.39 -9.50
CA ASP A 34 -3.53 -6.12 -10.17
C ASP A 34 -4.87 -5.45 -10.51
N LEU A 35 -5.11 -4.32 -9.85
CA LEU A 35 -6.24 -3.42 -10.06
C LEU A 35 -5.78 -2.00 -10.41
N THR A 36 -4.61 -1.86 -11.03
CA THR A 36 -4.09 -0.57 -11.51
C THR A 36 -5.05 0.07 -12.52
N GLY A 37 -5.36 1.35 -12.38
CA GLY A 37 -6.11 2.10 -13.40
C GLY A 37 -7.62 1.85 -13.41
N ASN A 38 -8.23 1.48 -12.28
CA ASN A 38 -9.64 1.06 -12.22
C ASN A 38 -10.61 2.08 -11.61
N GLN A 39 -10.14 3.30 -11.32
CA GLN A 39 -10.93 4.37 -10.67
C GLN A 39 -11.52 3.91 -9.32
N LEU A 40 -10.74 3.17 -8.53
CA LEU A 40 -11.14 2.77 -7.18
C LEU A 40 -11.17 4.00 -6.27
N GLY A 41 -12.36 4.35 -5.77
CA GLY A 41 -12.53 5.38 -4.76
C GLY A 41 -12.37 4.84 -3.33
N ALA A 42 -12.68 5.68 -2.34
CA ALA A 42 -12.63 5.30 -0.93
C ALA A 42 -13.54 4.10 -0.59
N ARG A 43 -14.74 4.03 -1.17
CA ARG A 43 -15.71 2.94 -0.93
C ARG A 43 -15.21 1.61 -1.48
N GLU A 44 -14.69 1.60 -2.69
CA GLU A 44 -14.10 0.43 -3.34
C GLU A 44 -12.89 -0.06 -2.54
N THR A 45 -12.04 0.88 -2.12
CA THR A 45 -10.87 0.60 -1.30
C THR A 45 -11.25 0.02 0.05
N GLN A 46 -12.33 0.49 0.68
CA GLN A 46 -12.85 -0.09 1.92
C GLN A 46 -13.22 -1.56 1.74
N CYS A 47 -13.97 -1.88 0.67
CA CYS A 47 -14.37 -3.26 0.36
C CYS A 47 -13.14 -4.17 0.18
N LEU A 48 -12.12 -3.69 -0.52
CA LEU A 48 -10.86 -4.43 -0.69
C LEU A 48 -10.10 -4.60 0.63
N ALA A 49 -9.98 -3.52 1.41
CA ALA A 49 -9.31 -3.51 2.70
C ALA A 49 -9.95 -4.47 3.71
N ASP A 50 -11.29 -4.56 3.72
CA ASP A 50 -12.00 -5.49 4.58
C ASP A 50 -11.67 -6.94 4.25
N ALA A 51 -11.54 -7.28 2.97
CA ALA A 51 -11.12 -8.62 2.57
C ALA A 51 -9.65 -8.91 2.83
N LEU A 52 -8.77 -7.90 2.71
CA LEU A 52 -7.34 -8.05 3.05
C LEU A 52 -7.11 -8.37 4.52
N LYS A 53 -7.99 -7.95 5.44
CA LYS A 53 -7.86 -8.26 6.87
C LYS A 53 -7.84 -9.76 7.16
N THR A 54 -8.54 -10.56 6.35
CA THR A 54 -8.68 -12.01 6.54
C THR A 54 -8.00 -12.83 5.44
N ASN A 55 -7.60 -12.21 4.33
CA ASN A 55 -6.88 -12.92 3.27
C ASN A 55 -5.49 -13.37 3.76
N THR A 56 -5.15 -14.62 3.42
CA THR A 56 -3.92 -15.29 3.87
C THR A 56 -3.01 -15.74 2.71
N THR A 57 -3.28 -15.29 1.49
CA THR A 57 -2.60 -15.81 0.29
C THR A 57 -1.96 -14.70 -0.53
N LEU A 58 -2.58 -13.52 -0.56
CA LEU A 58 -2.11 -12.40 -1.34
C LEU A 58 -0.83 -11.83 -0.73
N THR A 59 0.21 -11.79 -1.56
CA THR A 59 1.52 -11.24 -1.22
C THR A 59 1.78 -9.93 -1.96
N THR A 60 1.18 -9.75 -3.14
CA THR A 60 1.38 -8.58 -3.99
C THR A 60 0.05 -7.97 -4.42
N LEU A 61 -0.09 -6.66 -4.22
CA LEU A 61 -1.28 -5.91 -4.59
C LEU A 61 -0.90 -4.63 -5.35
N HIS A 62 -1.38 -4.50 -6.59
CA HIS A 62 -1.21 -3.29 -7.39
C HIS A 62 -2.50 -2.47 -7.41
N LEU A 63 -2.43 -1.24 -6.91
CA LEU A 63 -3.52 -0.27 -6.87
C LEU A 63 -3.12 1.09 -7.46
N GLY A 64 -2.07 1.14 -8.29
CA GLY A 64 -1.61 2.40 -8.87
C GLY A 64 -2.67 3.05 -9.75
N SER A 65 -2.60 4.37 -9.91
CA SER A 65 -3.48 5.15 -10.80
C SER A 65 -4.97 4.92 -10.51
N ASN A 66 -5.39 5.10 -9.27
CA ASN A 66 -6.80 5.08 -8.83
C ASN A 66 -7.13 6.37 -8.06
N ASP A 67 -8.33 6.47 -7.49
CA ASP A 67 -8.82 7.64 -6.76
C ASP A 67 -8.95 7.34 -5.24
N ILE A 68 -7.97 6.61 -4.70
CA ILE A 68 -8.03 6.06 -3.33
C ILE A 68 -8.16 7.17 -2.29
N GLY A 69 -7.40 8.24 -2.44
CA GLY A 69 -7.39 9.39 -1.54
C GLY A 69 -6.96 9.05 -0.10
N SER A 70 -7.05 10.03 0.78
CA SER A 70 -6.70 9.86 2.20
C SER A 70 -7.65 8.89 2.92
N SER A 71 -8.95 8.87 2.58
CA SER A 71 -9.93 7.95 3.17
C SER A 71 -9.71 6.50 2.76
N GLY A 72 -9.35 6.22 1.50
CA GLY A 72 -8.98 4.87 1.09
C GLY A 72 -7.66 4.42 1.75
N ALA A 73 -6.69 5.32 1.88
CA ALA A 73 -5.45 5.06 2.62
C ALA A 73 -5.70 4.72 4.10
N PHE A 74 -6.66 5.39 4.76
CA PHE A 74 -7.12 5.02 6.10
C PHE A 74 -7.59 3.56 6.16
N HIS A 75 -8.46 3.13 5.24
CA HIS A 75 -8.95 1.75 5.21
C HIS A 75 -7.83 0.73 4.97
N LEU A 76 -6.93 1.01 4.02
CA LEU A 76 -5.75 0.17 3.77
C LEU A 76 -4.85 0.09 4.99
N SER A 77 -4.64 1.19 5.72
CA SER A 77 -3.84 1.18 6.95
C SER A 77 -4.42 0.23 8.00
N CYS A 78 -5.74 0.19 8.15
CA CYS A 78 -6.42 -0.71 9.08
C CYS A 78 -6.26 -2.18 8.65
N ALA A 79 -6.32 -2.45 7.35
CA ALA A 79 -6.07 -3.78 6.81
C ALA A 79 -4.61 -4.22 7.03
N LEU A 80 -3.64 -3.36 6.73
CA LEU A 80 -2.21 -3.63 6.90
C LEU A 80 -1.85 -3.93 8.36
N GLN A 81 -2.47 -3.30 9.35
CA GLN A 81 -2.21 -3.63 10.77
C GLN A 81 -2.56 -5.09 11.11
N LYS A 82 -3.55 -5.67 10.42
CA LYS A 82 -4.05 -7.04 10.64
C LYS A 82 -3.40 -8.06 9.71
N ASN A 83 -3.28 -7.73 8.42
CA ASN A 83 -2.78 -8.64 7.40
C ASN A 83 -1.31 -9.01 7.66
N LYS A 84 -1.00 -10.31 7.54
CA LYS A 84 0.33 -10.88 7.80
C LYS A 84 0.99 -11.50 6.56
N THR A 85 0.40 -11.33 5.37
CA THR A 85 0.84 -12.01 4.14
C THR A 85 1.29 -11.06 3.04
N LEU A 86 0.74 -9.84 3.00
CA LEU A 86 1.07 -8.84 2.00
C LEU A 86 2.49 -8.31 2.22
N THR A 87 3.36 -8.52 1.24
CA THR A 87 4.77 -8.11 1.25
C THR A 87 5.02 -6.92 0.32
N THR A 88 4.18 -6.73 -0.71
CA THR A 88 4.31 -5.68 -1.73
C THR A 88 2.98 -4.99 -1.97
N LEU A 89 2.98 -3.66 -1.87
CA LEU A 89 1.82 -2.81 -2.13
C LEU A 89 2.20 -1.63 -3.03
N HIS A 90 1.52 -1.49 -4.17
CA HIS A 90 1.67 -0.34 -5.06
C HIS A 90 0.48 0.61 -4.95
N LEU A 91 0.76 1.87 -4.61
CA LEU A 91 -0.20 2.94 -4.41
C LEU A 91 0.18 4.22 -5.17
N GLY A 92 1.09 4.16 -6.14
CA GLY A 92 1.47 5.33 -6.92
C GLY A 92 0.29 6.01 -7.61
N SER A 93 0.28 7.35 -7.69
CA SER A 93 -0.78 8.13 -8.35
C SER A 93 -2.19 7.86 -7.79
N ASN A 94 -2.43 8.22 -6.53
CA ASN A 94 -3.69 7.94 -5.81
C ASN A 94 -4.22 9.10 -4.93
N ASP A 95 -3.63 10.29 -5.06
CA ASP A 95 -4.02 11.49 -4.30
C ASP A 95 -4.12 11.26 -2.77
N ILE A 96 -3.21 10.46 -2.22
CA ILE A 96 -3.23 10.04 -0.80
C ILE A 96 -3.04 11.23 0.16
N GLY A 97 -2.23 12.22 -0.21
CA GLY A 97 -1.95 13.42 0.59
C GLY A 97 -1.21 13.15 1.91
N SER A 98 -0.97 14.20 2.68
CA SER A 98 -0.26 14.09 3.97
C SER A 98 -1.05 13.27 5.01
N SER A 99 -2.38 13.45 5.08
CA SER A 99 -3.24 12.69 5.99
C SER A 99 -3.28 11.19 5.67
N GLY A 100 -3.30 10.83 4.38
CA GLY A 100 -3.22 9.43 3.98
C GLY A 100 -1.85 8.81 4.34
N ALA A 101 -0.77 9.57 4.18
CA ALA A 101 0.57 9.14 4.60
C ALA A 101 0.68 8.93 6.12
N PHE A 102 0.03 9.78 6.94
CA PHE A 102 -0.09 9.59 8.39
C PHE A 102 -0.75 8.25 8.75
N TYR A 103 -1.83 7.87 8.07
CA TYR A 103 -2.48 6.58 8.32
C TYR A 103 -1.58 5.41 7.92
N LEU A 104 -0.94 5.50 6.75
CA LEU A 104 -0.03 4.45 6.27
C LEU A 104 1.20 4.30 7.18
N SER A 105 1.78 5.39 7.68
CA SER A 105 2.91 5.32 8.63
C SER A 105 2.50 4.62 9.92
N SER A 106 1.31 4.93 10.45
CA SER A 106 0.75 4.26 11.64
C SER A 106 0.59 2.75 11.44
N ALA A 107 0.28 2.31 10.21
CA ALA A 107 0.24 0.88 9.90
C ALA A 107 1.63 0.25 9.83
N LEU A 108 2.63 0.96 9.28
CA LEU A 108 4.03 0.50 9.23
C LEU A 108 4.61 0.28 10.64
N GLN A 109 4.17 1.04 11.64
CA GLN A 109 4.58 0.79 13.03
C GLN A 109 4.28 -0.64 13.49
N LYS A 110 3.11 -1.17 13.13
CA LYS A 110 2.59 -2.47 13.60
C LYS A 110 2.80 -3.60 12.60
N ASN A 111 2.76 -3.31 11.30
CA ASN A 111 2.95 -4.32 10.27
C ASN A 111 4.44 -4.68 10.18
N LYS A 112 4.72 -5.98 10.23
CA LYS A 112 6.08 -6.56 10.15
C LYS A 112 6.23 -7.52 8.96
N THR A 113 5.28 -7.49 8.03
CA THR A 113 5.26 -8.34 6.82
C THR A 113 5.62 -7.53 5.57
N LEU A 114 5.13 -6.29 5.47
CA LEU A 114 5.30 -5.46 4.30
C LEU A 114 6.79 -5.08 4.14
N THR A 115 7.34 -5.39 2.97
CA THR A 115 8.74 -5.14 2.62
C THR A 115 8.88 -4.06 1.54
N THR A 116 7.85 -3.87 0.72
CA THR A 116 7.83 -2.95 -0.41
C THR A 116 6.55 -2.14 -0.42
N LEU A 117 6.70 -0.81 -0.44
CA LEU A 117 5.61 0.14 -0.55
C LEU A 117 5.95 1.21 -1.59
N HIS A 118 5.09 1.37 -2.58
CA HIS A 118 5.23 2.39 -3.63
C HIS A 118 4.16 3.47 -3.43
N LEU A 119 4.60 4.71 -3.23
CA LEU A 119 3.78 5.89 -2.94
C LEU A 119 4.12 7.06 -3.86
N GLU A 120 4.80 6.84 -4.99
CA GLU A 120 5.13 7.89 -5.94
C GLU A 120 3.91 8.69 -6.42
N SER A 121 4.08 9.99 -6.67
CA SER A 121 3.01 10.83 -7.23
C SER A 121 1.71 10.87 -6.40
N ASN A 122 1.79 11.08 -5.08
CA ASN A 122 0.64 11.06 -4.18
C ASN A 122 0.40 12.38 -3.41
N GLN A 123 1.10 13.45 -3.77
CA GLN A 123 0.98 14.77 -3.13
C GLN A 123 1.21 14.71 -1.60
N ILE A 124 2.10 13.82 -1.13
CA ILE A 124 2.32 13.55 0.30
C ILE A 124 2.87 14.79 1.05
N GLY A 125 3.72 15.58 0.39
CA GLY A 125 4.38 16.75 0.99
C GLY A 125 5.38 16.41 2.10
N SER A 126 6.08 17.42 2.61
CA SER A 126 7.04 17.25 3.71
C SER A 126 6.40 16.75 5.00
N GLU A 127 5.19 17.20 5.33
CA GLU A 127 4.46 16.75 6.53
C GLU A 127 4.17 15.24 6.49
N GLY A 128 3.60 14.74 5.40
CA GLY A 128 3.32 13.32 5.25
C GLY A 128 4.59 12.47 5.24
N ALA A 129 5.65 12.98 4.62
CA ALA A 129 6.96 12.33 4.61
C ALA A 129 7.61 12.30 6.01
N GLN A 130 7.33 13.28 6.86
CA GLN A 130 7.84 13.32 8.24
C GLN A 130 7.24 12.16 9.05
N TYR A 131 5.93 11.93 8.93
CA TYR A 131 5.29 10.77 9.57
C TYR A 131 5.87 9.43 9.09
N LEU A 132 6.15 9.30 7.80
CA LEU A 132 6.79 8.09 7.24
C LEU A 132 8.20 7.92 7.81
N ALA A 133 9.01 8.99 7.84
CA ALA A 133 10.38 8.95 8.34
C ALA A 133 10.43 8.57 9.83
N ASP A 134 9.55 9.14 10.65
CA ASP A 134 9.54 8.89 12.09
C ASP A 134 9.17 7.43 12.43
N GLU A 135 8.19 6.85 11.73
CA GLU A 135 7.84 5.44 11.95
C GLU A 135 8.89 4.47 11.39
N LEU A 136 9.60 4.87 10.33
CA LEU A 136 10.72 4.08 9.78
C LEU A 136 11.94 4.00 10.71
N GLU A 137 12.06 4.88 11.72
CA GLU A 137 13.10 4.72 12.74
C GLU A 137 12.98 3.36 13.44
N ASN A 138 11.75 2.92 13.69
CA ASN A 138 11.41 1.69 14.41
C ASN A 138 10.97 0.54 13.50
N ASN A 139 10.44 0.81 12.31
CA ASN A 139 10.16 -0.22 11.33
C ASN A 139 11.48 -0.73 10.71
N LYS A 140 11.75 -2.03 10.87
CA LYS A 140 12.95 -2.71 10.35
C LYS A 140 12.66 -3.65 9.18
N THR A 141 11.40 -3.78 8.78
CA THR A 141 10.93 -4.78 7.81
C THR A 141 10.80 -4.19 6.40
N LEU A 142 10.44 -2.91 6.29
CA LEU A 142 10.32 -2.23 5.01
C LEU A 142 11.72 -1.96 4.44
N THR A 143 11.99 -2.54 3.28
CA THR A 143 13.28 -2.45 2.56
C THR A 143 13.19 -1.67 1.26
N THR A 144 11.97 -1.35 0.82
CA THR A 144 11.72 -0.52 -0.36
C THR A 144 10.57 0.43 -0.05
N LEU A 145 10.84 1.73 -0.17
CA LEU A 145 9.83 2.78 -0.12
C LEU A 145 10.10 3.77 -1.24
N ASP A 146 9.19 3.85 -2.20
CA ASP A 146 9.22 4.89 -3.24
C ASP A 146 8.29 6.03 -2.84
N VAL A 147 8.85 7.22 -2.67
CA VAL A 147 8.11 8.47 -2.39
C VAL A 147 8.47 9.55 -3.41
N SER A 148 8.96 9.16 -4.58
CA SER A 148 9.27 10.11 -5.65
C SER A 148 8.04 10.92 -6.08
N SER A 149 8.25 12.09 -6.66
CA SER A 149 7.15 12.94 -7.17
C SER A 149 6.09 13.34 -6.12
N ASN A 150 6.49 13.53 -4.85
CA ASN A 150 5.58 13.90 -3.76
C ASN A 150 5.82 15.30 -3.16
N SER A 151 6.62 16.15 -3.82
CA SER A 151 6.96 17.49 -3.31
C SER A 151 7.54 17.46 -1.88
N ILE A 152 8.49 16.56 -1.64
CA ILE A 152 9.15 16.36 -0.34
C ILE A 152 10.46 17.15 -0.32
N GLU A 153 10.77 17.82 0.79
CA GLU A 153 12.07 18.46 0.96
C GLU A 153 13.23 17.46 0.90
N ARG A 154 14.33 17.90 0.27
CA ARG A 154 15.50 17.06 -0.03
C ARG A 154 16.11 16.40 1.20
N ASN A 155 16.21 17.13 2.33
CA ASN A 155 16.72 16.60 3.60
C ASN A 155 15.89 15.40 4.09
N LEU A 156 14.58 15.49 4.00
CA LEU A 156 13.65 14.48 4.47
C LEU A 156 13.60 13.26 3.53
N SER A 157 13.61 13.49 2.21
CA SER A 157 13.80 12.40 1.24
C SER A 157 15.11 11.64 1.48
N ASN A 158 16.20 12.35 1.79
CA ASN A 158 17.48 11.73 2.15
C ASN A 158 17.41 10.95 3.46
N ARG A 159 16.67 11.43 4.47
CA ARG A 159 16.45 10.70 5.72
C ARG A 159 15.71 9.39 5.48
N ILE A 160 14.59 9.42 4.75
CA ILE A 160 13.83 8.21 4.38
C ILE A 160 14.74 7.22 3.65
N ARG A 161 15.50 7.69 2.65
CA ARG A 161 16.44 6.85 1.90
C ARG A 161 17.44 6.15 2.82
N LYS A 162 18.08 6.87 3.75
CA LYS A 162 19.04 6.29 4.71
C LYS A 162 18.39 5.23 5.61
N LEU A 163 17.16 5.45 6.06
CA LEU A 163 16.43 4.48 6.89
C LEU A 163 16.12 3.19 6.12
N ILE A 164 15.78 3.31 4.84
CA ILE A 164 15.57 2.17 3.96
C ILE A 164 16.88 1.43 3.68
N GLU A 165 17.98 2.14 3.38
CA GLU A 165 19.32 1.55 3.19
C GLU A 165 19.77 0.78 4.45
N ARG A 166 19.54 1.33 5.65
CA ARG A 166 19.77 0.66 6.94
C ARG A 166 19.00 -0.66 7.04
N ASN A 167 17.72 -0.67 6.67
CA ASN A 167 16.89 -1.88 6.72
C ASN A 167 17.34 -2.93 5.69
N GLN A 168 17.76 -2.51 4.49
CA GLN A 168 18.33 -3.40 3.47
C GLN A 168 19.62 -4.09 3.93
N GLN A 169 20.51 -3.35 4.60
CA GLN A 169 21.75 -3.90 5.14
C GLN A 169 21.47 -4.96 6.21
N ARG A 170 20.53 -4.70 7.12
CA ARG A 170 20.13 -5.65 8.18
C ARG A 170 19.57 -6.96 7.63
N LYS A 171 18.88 -6.95 6.49
CA LYS A 171 18.33 -8.15 5.85
C LYS A 171 19.42 -9.06 5.24
N LYS A 172 20.60 -8.52 4.95
CA LYS A 172 21.74 -9.25 4.35
C LYS A 172 22.69 -9.84 5.40
N SER A 173 22.60 -9.38 6.65
CA SER A 173 23.38 -9.88 7.79
C SER A 173 22.67 -11.03 8.48
#